data_AF-A0A2H1INM8-F1
#
_entry.id   AF-A0A2H1INM8-F1
#
_cell.length_a   1.000
_cell.length_b   1.000
_cell.length_c   1.000
_cell.angle_alpha   90.00
_cell.angle_beta   90.00
_cell.angle_gamma   90.00
#
_symmetry.space_group_name_H-M   'P 1'
#
loop_
_entity.id
_entity.type
_entity.pdbx_description
1 polymer ?
#
loop_
_entity_poly.entity_id
_entity_poly.type
_entity_poly.pdbx_seq_one_letter_code
_entity_poly.pdbx_strand_id
1 'polypeptide(L)'
;MPVYATPADLTDPPENAESQIRLASSLVDDATLTAFYTVDAEGLPINEDIRSRFKAAVVSQVDYWAALDINPAHGIAGVAAKRVATSKSIAGASISYESGERSALELSNALTVLGPDARAILGTLAHGRVIVRG
;
A
#
# COMPACT_ATOMS: atom_id res chain seq x y z
N MET A 1 -11.04 12.10 4.25
CA MET A 1 -9.80 11.32 4.11
C MET A 1 -8.96 11.97 3.04
N PRO A 2 -7.75 12.44 3.37
CA PRO A 2 -6.84 13.03 2.39
C PRO A 2 -6.37 11.97 1.40
N VAL A 3 -6.16 12.39 0.15
CA VAL A 3 -5.59 11.56 -0.92
C VAL A 3 -4.26 12.18 -1.31
N TYR A 4 -3.16 11.46 -1.13
CA TYR A 4 -1.81 12.02 -1.24
C TYR A 4 -1.18 11.88 -2.63
N ALA A 5 -1.73 11.00 -3.48
CA ALA A 5 -1.27 10.77 -4.84
C ALA A 5 -2.44 10.71 -5.82
N THR A 6 -2.15 10.84 -7.10
CA THR A 6 -3.10 10.71 -8.19
C THR A 6 -2.63 9.63 -9.17
N PRO A 7 -3.51 9.10 -10.04
CA PRO A 7 -3.09 8.12 -11.05
C PRO A 7 -1.95 8.62 -11.96
N ALA A 8 -1.82 9.94 -12.14
CA ALA A 8 -0.75 10.56 -12.91
C ALA A 8 0.64 10.46 -12.23
N ASP A 9 0.68 10.12 -10.94
CA ASP A 9 1.93 9.92 -10.20
C ASP A 9 2.49 8.49 -10.35
N LEU A 10 1.71 7.57 -10.94
CA LEU A 10 2.12 6.20 -11.21
C LEU A 10 2.76 6.11 -12.60
N THR A 11 3.83 5.30 -12.72
CA THR A 11 4.48 5.08 -14.02
C THR A 11 3.64 4.19 -14.93
N ASP A 12 2.92 3.22 -14.36
CA ASP A 12 1.99 2.34 -15.08
C ASP A 12 0.72 2.15 -14.23
N PRO A 13 -0.29 3.03 -14.38
CA PRO A 13 -1.47 3.00 -13.53
C PRO A 13 -2.34 1.78 -13.85
N PRO A 14 -2.64 0.91 -12.86
CA PRO A 14 -3.57 -0.19 -13.06
C PRO A 14 -4.99 0.33 -13.31
N GLU A 15 -5.86 -0.49 -13.91
CA GLU A 15 -7.27 -0.11 -14.23
C GLU A 15 -8.05 0.40 -12.99
N ASN A 16 -7.72 -0.13 -11.81
CA ASN A 16 -8.29 0.25 -10.53
C ASN A 16 -7.40 1.22 -9.71
N ALA A 17 -6.49 1.97 -10.34
CA ALA A 17 -5.52 2.85 -9.69
C ALA A 17 -6.15 3.78 -8.64
N GLU A 18 -7.27 4.42 -8.93
CA GLU A 18 -7.93 5.34 -7.98
C GLU A 18 -8.36 4.67 -6.68
N SER A 19 -8.84 3.43 -6.76
CA SER A 19 -9.25 2.65 -5.59
C SER A 19 -8.04 2.20 -4.80
N GLN A 20 -6.97 1.79 -5.48
CA GLN A 20 -5.71 1.42 -4.83
C GLN A 20 -5.07 2.63 -4.13
N ILE A 21 -5.00 3.77 -4.80
CA ILE A 21 -4.46 5.02 -4.24
C ILE A 21 -5.23 5.46 -2.99
N ARG A 22 -6.56 5.34 -2.98
CA ARG A 22 -7.38 5.66 -1.80
C ARG A 22 -7.05 4.75 -0.62
N LEU A 23 -6.94 3.44 -0.86
CA LEU A 23 -6.59 2.48 0.18
C LEU A 23 -5.16 2.69 0.70
N ALA A 24 -4.21 2.90 -0.21
CA ALA A 24 -2.82 3.21 0.16
C ALA A 24 -2.72 4.52 0.94
N SER A 25 -3.50 5.55 0.58
CA SER A 25 -3.54 6.81 1.33
C SER A 25 -4.07 6.60 2.75
N SER A 26 -5.07 5.74 2.95
CA SER A 26 -5.56 5.35 4.29
C SER A 26 -4.48 4.64 5.12
N LEU A 27 -3.69 3.74 4.50
CA LEU A 27 -2.59 3.05 5.19
C LEU A 27 -1.47 4.02 5.60
N VAL A 28 -1.19 5.02 4.76
CA VAL A 28 -0.23 6.07 5.10
C VAL A 28 -0.78 6.92 6.26
N ASP A 29 -2.05 7.34 6.21
CA ASP A 29 -2.70 8.11 7.28
C ASP A 29 -2.65 7.38 8.62
N ASP A 30 -3.02 6.09 8.64
CA ASP A 30 -2.96 5.22 9.81
C ASP A 30 -1.53 5.09 10.37
N ALA A 31 -0.53 4.96 9.49
CA ALA A 31 0.86 4.86 9.90
C ALA A 31 1.43 6.18 10.42
N THR A 32 0.83 7.31 10.03
CA THR A 32 1.24 8.65 10.43
C THR A 32 0.36 9.26 11.53
N LEU A 33 -0.61 8.50 12.06
CA LEU A 33 -1.50 8.93 13.16
C LEU A 33 -0.75 9.48 14.38
N THR A 34 0.46 8.97 14.65
CA THR A 34 1.28 9.42 15.78
C THR A 34 2.35 10.46 15.40
N ALA A 35 2.43 10.84 14.12
CA ALA A 35 3.41 11.83 13.65
C ALA A 35 2.86 13.26 13.80
N PHE A 36 3.74 14.20 14.14
CA PHE A 36 3.38 15.61 14.32
C PHE A 36 3.80 16.42 13.09
N TYR A 37 2.83 16.99 12.38
CA TYR A 37 3.04 17.88 11.24
C TYR A 37 1.85 18.84 11.07
N THR A 38 2.08 19.98 10.43
CA THR A 38 1.03 20.95 10.13
C THR A 38 0.28 20.54 8.86
N VAL A 39 -1.05 20.59 8.91
CA VAL A 39 -1.94 20.28 7.78
C VAL A 39 -2.78 21.48 7.35
N ASP A 40 -3.19 21.51 6.10
CA ASP A 40 -4.14 22.49 5.55
C ASP A 40 -5.60 22.14 5.92
N ALA A 41 -6.56 22.91 5.38
CA ALA A 41 -7.99 22.70 5.65
C ALA A 41 -8.51 21.35 5.11
N GLU A 42 -7.82 20.80 4.12
CA GLU A 42 -8.10 19.52 3.48
C GLU A 42 -7.41 18.33 4.18
N GLY A 43 -6.61 18.59 5.22
CA GLY A 43 -5.89 17.57 6.00
C GLY A 43 -4.60 17.08 5.34
N LEU A 44 -4.08 17.82 4.35
CA LEU A 44 -2.82 17.51 3.68
C LEU A 44 -1.66 18.25 4.35
N PRO A 45 -0.45 17.65 4.45
CA PRO A 45 0.71 18.33 5.01
C PRO A 45 1.01 19.64 4.27
N ILE A 46 1.16 20.75 5.00
CA ILE A 46 1.54 22.04 4.41
C ILE A 46 3.01 22.01 3.96
N ASN A 47 3.85 21.29 4.70
CA ASN A 47 5.25 21.12 4.34
C ASN A 47 5.37 20.25 3.08
N GLU A 48 5.89 20.84 2.00
CA GLU A 48 6.07 20.18 0.70
C GLU A 48 6.96 18.93 0.78
N ASP A 49 7.97 18.89 1.66
CA ASP A 49 8.81 17.70 1.86
C ASP A 49 8.00 16.54 2.43
N ILE A 50 7.17 16.82 3.44
CA ILE A 50 6.29 15.82 4.06
C ILE A 50 5.24 15.36 3.04
N ARG A 51 4.62 16.29 2.30
CA ARG A 51 3.63 15.99 1.26
C ARG A 51 4.23 15.12 0.16
N SER A 52 5.43 15.46 -0.33
CA SER A 52 6.14 14.68 -1.36
C SER A 52 6.46 13.27 -0.89
N ARG A 53 6.88 13.10 0.37
CA ARG A 53 7.15 11.77 0.94
C ARG A 53 5.89 10.95 1.14
N PHE A 54 4.78 11.57 1.55
CA PHE A 54 3.50 10.86 1.65
C PHE A 54 3.03 10.39 0.27
N LYS A 55 3.18 11.24 -0.75
CA LYS A 55 2.94 10.86 -2.15
C LYS A 55 3.81 9.68 -2.57
N ALA A 56 5.12 9.74 -2.32
CA ALA A 56 6.06 8.68 -2.67
C ALA A 56 5.74 7.36 -1.93
N ALA A 57 5.31 7.43 -0.67
CA ALA A 57 4.88 6.26 0.09
C ALA A 57 3.62 5.62 -0.52
N VAL A 58 2.64 6.42 -0.95
CA VAL A 58 1.44 5.92 -1.63
C VAL A 58 1.77 5.28 -2.97
N VAL A 59 2.61 5.92 -3.80
CA VAL A 59 3.05 5.36 -5.09
C VAL A 59 3.78 4.02 -4.87
N SER A 60 4.73 3.99 -3.94
CA SER A 60 5.47 2.77 -3.60
C SER A 60 4.56 1.65 -3.08
N GLN A 61 3.51 1.98 -2.33
CA GLN A 61 2.52 0.99 -1.87
C GLN A 61 1.72 0.39 -3.04
N VAL A 62 1.33 1.21 -4.01
CA VAL A 62 0.61 0.75 -5.21
C VAL A 62 1.52 -0.11 -6.08
N ASP A 63 2.77 0.31 -6.28
CA ASP A 63 3.78 -0.48 -7.01
C ASP A 63 4.05 -1.82 -6.31
N TYR A 64 4.07 -1.85 -4.97
CA TYR A 64 4.19 -3.08 -4.20
C TYR A 64 3.00 -4.01 -4.47
N TRP A 65 1.77 -3.53 -4.43
CA TRP A 65 0.61 -4.36 -4.77
C TRP A 65 0.61 -4.84 -6.21
N ALA A 66 1.03 -4.00 -7.16
CA ALA A 66 1.18 -4.37 -8.57
C ALA A 66 2.23 -5.47 -8.76
N ALA A 67 3.40 -5.33 -8.13
CA ALA A 67 4.47 -6.32 -8.16
C ALA A 67 4.06 -7.67 -7.53
N LEU A 68 3.10 -7.65 -6.61
CA LEU A 68 2.56 -8.84 -5.96
C LEU A 68 1.27 -9.38 -6.63
N ASP A 69 0.79 -8.72 -7.68
CA ASP A 69 -0.47 -9.04 -8.36
C ASP A 69 -1.65 -9.15 -7.36
N ILE A 70 -1.67 -8.22 -6.39
CA ILE A 70 -2.69 -8.09 -5.36
C ILE A 70 -3.63 -6.96 -5.76
N ASN A 71 -4.93 -7.26 -5.83
CA ASN A 71 -5.96 -6.25 -5.98
C ASN A 71 -6.62 -5.96 -4.61
N PRO A 72 -6.26 -4.84 -3.95
CA PRO A 72 -6.80 -4.50 -2.64
C PRO A 72 -8.28 -4.09 -2.68
N ALA A 73 -8.79 -3.66 -3.84
CA ALA A 73 -10.21 -3.33 -4.01
C ALA A 73 -11.12 -4.57 -3.88
N HIS A 74 -10.59 -5.78 -4.09
CA HIS A 74 -11.33 -7.02 -3.89
C HIS A 74 -11.22 -7.54 -2.44
N GLY A 75 -10.43 -6.88 -1.58
CA GLY A 75 -10.16 -7.29 -0.21
C GLY A 75 -9.58 -8.70 -0.08
N ILE A 76 -9.62 -9.24 1.14
CA ILE A 76 -9.22 -10.63 1.45
C ILE A 76 -10.01 -11.67 0.64
N ALA A 77 -11.24 -11.34 0.22
CA ALA A 77 -12.09 -12.21 -0.60
C ALA A 77 -11.55 -12.42 -2.02
N GLY A 78 -10.93 -11.39 -2.63
CA GLY A 78 -10.30 -11.50 -3.95
C GLY A 78 -9.08 -12.45 -3.97
N VAL A 79 -8.30 -12.43 -2.89
CA VAL A 79 -7.16 -13.34 -2.69
C VAL A 79 -7.64 -14.79 -2.54
N ALA A 80 -8.71 -15.02 -1.77
CA ALA A 80 -9.30 -16.35 -1.61
C ALA A 80 -9.91 -16.89 -2.92
N ALA A 81 -10.57 -16.04 -3.72
CA ALA A 81 -11.17 -16.43 -4.99
C ALA A 81 -10.11 -16.85 -6.04
N LYS A 82 -8.98 -16.13 -6.14
CA LYS A 82 -7.86 -16.49 -7.03
C LYS A 82 -7.26 -17.86 -6.66
N ARG A 83 -7.16 -18.18 -5.36
CA ARG A 83 -6.74 -19.51 -4.89
C ARG A 83 -7.71 -20.63 -5.24
N VAL A 84 -9.02 -20.39 -5.12
CA VAL A 84 -10.02 -21.39 -5.50
C VAL A 84 -9.97 -21.69 -7.00
N ALA A 85 -9.65 -20.68 -7.82
CA ALA A 85 -9.44 -20.86 -9.26
C ALA A 85 -8.16 -21.66 -9.58
N THR A 86 -7.03 -21.40 -8.90
CA THR A 86 -5.81 -22.22 -9.07
C THR A 86 -5.96 -23.63 -8.54
N SER A 87 -6.76 -23.83 -7.47
CA SER A 87 -7.02 -25.16 -6.88
C SER A 87 -8.03 -26.01 -7.68
N LYS A 88 -8.67 -25.44 -8.72
CA LYS A 88 -9.67 -26.14 -9.55
C LYS A 88 -9.07 -26.85 -10.77
N SER A 89 -7.74 -26.90 -10.89
CA SER A 89 -7.03 -27.65 -11.91
C SER A 89 -6.10 -28.68 -11.25
N ILE A 90 -6.55 -29.93 -11.12
CA ILE A 90 -6.04 -31.09 -11.88
C ILE A 90 -6.50 -32.38 -11.19
N ALA A 91 -7.14 -33.26 -11.96
CA ALA A 91 -7.44 -34.60 -11.53
C ALA A 91 -6.13 -35.37 -11.26
N GLY A 92 -5.90 -35.75 -10.00
CA GLY A 92 -5.20 -36.99 -9.67
C GLY A 92 -3.69 -36.99 -9.41
N ALA A 93 -2.97 -35.88 -9.53
CA ALA A 93 -1.55 -35.84 -9.17
C ALA A 93 -1.14 -34.47 -8.63
N SER A 94 -1.21 -34.31 -7.30
CA SER A 94 -0.60 -33.17 -6.61
C SER A 94 0.88 -33.48 -6.40
N ILE A 95 1.73 -32.98 -7.28
CA ILE A 95 3.11 -32.64 -6.92
C ILE A 95 3.15 -31.13 -6.87
N SER A 96 2.95 -30.59 -5.67
CA SER A 96 3.19 -29.19 -5.39
C SER A 96 4.70 -28.95 -5.47
N TYR A 97 5.20 -28.50 -6.62
CA TYR A 97 6.47 -27.80 -6.64
C TYR A 97 6.27 -26.49 -5.89
N GLU A 98 6.78 -26.45 -4.67
CA GLU A 98 6.83 -25.30 -3.80
C GLU A 98 7.72 -24.21 -4.44
N SER A 99 7.14 -23.43 -5.35
CA SER A 99 7.66 -22.13 -5.73
C SER A 99 6.76 -21.05 -5.14
N GLY A 100 6.92 -20.81 -3.84
CA GLY A 100 6.48 -19.57 -3.19
C GLY A 100 4.97 -19.35 -3.09
N GLU A 101 4.19 -20.36 -2.69
CA GLU A 101 2.82 -20.14 -2.22
C GLU A 101 2.87 -19.28 -0.95
N ARG A 102 2.82 -17.95 -1.09
CA ARG A 102 2.71 -17.05 0.06
C ARG A 102 1.42 -17.35 0.82
N SER A 103 1.49 -17.42 2.13
CA SER A 103 0.37 -17.80 3.00
C SER A 103 -0.79 -16.79 2.90
N ALA A 104 -2.02 -17.24 3.18
CA ALA A 104 -3.19 -16.35 3.22
C ALA A 104 -2.97 -15.15 4.17
N LEU A 105 -2.25 -15.42 5.26
CA LEU A 105 -1.82 -14.43 6.24
C LEU A 105 -0.87 -13.37 5.66
N GLU A 106 0.06 -13.76 4.79
CA GLU A 106 1.01 -12.82 4.17
C GLU A 106 0.31 -11.88 3.20
N LEU A 107 -0.68 -12.38 2.46
CA LEU A 107 -1.50 -11.58 1.56
C LEU A 107 -2.47 -10.69 2.33
N SER A 108 -3.07 -11.16 3.43
CA SER A 108 -3.89 -10.30 4.29
C SER A 108 -3.07 -9.21 4.96
N ASN A 109 -1.83 -9.51 5.36
CA ASN A 109 -0.90 -8.52 5.90
C ASN A 109 -0.50 -7.50 4.84
N ALA A 110 -0.24 -7.92 3.60
CA ALA A 110 0.07 -7.00 2.50
C ALA A 110 -1.09 -6.04 2.19
N LEU A 111 -2.34 -6.41 2.49
CA LEU A 111 -3.53 -5.56 2.34
C LEU A 111 -3.73 -4.56 3.48
N THR A 112 -3.19 -4.85 4.67
CA THR A 112 -3.46 -4.11 5.91
C THR A 112 -2.22 -3.40 6.47
N VAL A 113 -1.04 -3.65 5.90
CA VAL A 113 0.24 -3.12 6.36
C VAL A 113 0.98 -2.47 5.19
N LEU A 114 1.65 -1.34 5.46
CA LEU A 114 2.57 -0.71 4.51
C LEU A 114 3.69 -1.67 4.09
N GLY A 115 3.94 -1.73 2.79
CA GLY A 115 5.07 -2.40 2.19
C GLY A 115 6.39 -1.83 2.72
N PRO A 116 7.47 -2.63 2.66
CA PRO A 116 8.76 -2.27 3.26
C PRO A 116 9.32 -0.95 2.73
N ASP A 117 9.20 -0.67 1.44
CA ASP A 117 9.68 0.57 0.80
C ASP A 117 8.88 1.79 1.24
N ALA A 118 7.55 1.71 1.22
CA ALA A 118 6.67 2.77 1.71
C ALA A 118 6.95 3.08 3.20
N ARG A 119 7.22 2.05 4.00
CA ARG A 119 7.61 2.19 5.41
C ARG A 119 8.99 2.81 5.58
N ALA A 120 9.95 2.51 4.71
CA ALA A 120 11.27 3.13 4.74
C ALA A 120 11.19 4.63 4.41
N ILE A 121 10.41 5.01 3.39
CA ILE A 121 10.16 6.41 3.00
C ILE A 121 9.62 7.21 4.21
N LEU A 122 8.64 6.65 4.93
CA LEU A 122 8.07 7.28 6.13
C LEU A 122 9.00 7.19 7.35
N GLY A 123 9.74 6.10 7.54
CA GLY A 123 10.69 5.95 8.65
C GLY A 123 11.81 6.99 8.63
N THR A 124 12.17 7.45 7.43
CA THR A 124 13.12 8.55 7.23
C THR A 124 12.57 9.91 7.66
N LEU A 125 11.24 10.06 7.82
CA LEU A 125 10.63 11.24 8.46
C LEU A 125 10.76 11.20 9.98
N ALA A 126 10.59 10.02 10.60
CA ALA A 126 10.71 9.86 12.06
C ALA A 126 12.13 10.10 12.59
N HIS A 127 13.14 9.94 11.73
CA HIS A 127 14.55 10.25 12.03
C HIS A 127 14.96 11.65 11.52
N GLY A 128 14.08 12.31 10.77
CA GLY A 128 14.23 13.69 10.33
C GLY A 128 13.89 14.64 11.47
N ARG A 129 14.75 15.65 11.66
CA ARG A 129 14.68 16.73 12.65
C ARG A 129 13.23 17.03 13.08
N VAL A 130 12.85 16.64 14.30
CA VAL A 130 11.58 17.04 14.92
C VAL A 130 11.55 18.56 15.01
N ILE A 131 10.82 19.22 14.10
CA ILE A 131 10.62 20.66 14.16
C ILE A 131 9.49 20.90 15.16
N VAL A 132 9.83 20.88 16.44
CA VAL A 132 8.97 21.44 17.49
C VAL A 132 8.97 22.96 17.27
N ARG A 133 7.89 23.52 16.76
CA ARG A 133 7.65 24.97 16.85
C ARG A 133 6.59 25.21 17.91
N GLY A 134 7.04 25.77 19.04
CA GLY A 134 6.19 26.48 19.99
C GLY A 134 5.85 27.88 19.52
#